data_AF-A0A3D0ZT09-F1
#
_entry.id   AF-A0A3D0ZT09-F1
#
_cell.length_a   1.000
_cell.length_b   1.000
_cell.length_c   1.000
_cell.angle_alpha   90.00
_cell.angle_beta   90.00
_cell.angle_gamma   90.00
#
_symmetry.space_group_name_H-M   'P 1'
#
loop_
_entity.id
_entity.type
_entity.pdbx_description
1 polymer ?
#
loop_
_entity_poly.entity_id
_entity_poly.type
_entity_poly.pdbx_seq_one_letter_code
_entity_poly.pdbx_strand_id
1 'polypeptide(L)'
;MAYLRKNDLVIIRNSETTIQARVVDMQFRRFRRSWKDKASGETKWKWKSVPYAICECFLGAPVGTEFLIPGYKLKNETKDGENLLVLRDQYAAEFNGEWVKKMLTESKEKRA
;
A
#
# COMPACT_ATOMS: atom_id res chain seq x y z
N MET A 1 -12.78 4.74 -5.42
CA MET A 1 -11.38 4.45 -5.02
C MET A 1 -11.39 4.42 -3.50
N ALA A 2 -11.09 3.29 -2.87
CA ALA A 2 -11.15 3.21 -1.41
C ALA A 2 -10.00 4.03 -0.84
N TYR A 3 -10.32 5.20 -0.29
CA TYR A 3 -9.33 5.96 0.47
C TYR A 3 -9.16 5.25 1.79
N LEU A 4 -8.06 4.52 1.92
CA LEU A 4 -7.60 3.96 3.19
C LEU A 4 -7.66 5.03 4.28
N ARG A 5 -8.07 4.64 5.46
CA ARG A 5 -8.00 5.44 6.67
C ARG A 5 -7.11 4.75 7.69
N LYS A 6 -6.58 5.54 8.61
CA LYS A 6 -5.88 5.00 9.77
C LYS A 6 -6.83 4.06 10.53
N ASN A 7 -6.31 2.93 10.98
CA ASN A 7 -7.04 1.84 11.64
C ASN A 7 -7.92 0.96 10.74
N ASP A 8 -7.97 1.19 9.43
CA ASP A 8 -8.66 0.28 8.52
C ASP A 8 -8.02 -1.11 8.59
N LEU A 9 -8.88 -2.13 8.50
CA LEU A 9 -8.48 -3.53 8.51
C LEU A 9 -8.21 -4.00 7.09
N VAL A 10 -7.00 -4.51 6.88
CA VAL A 10 -6.54 -5.04 5.60
C VAL A 10 -6.40 -6.54 5.73
N ILE A 11 -7.07 -7.26 4.85
CA ILE A 11 -6.99 -8.73 4.77
C ILE A 11 -6.30 -9.10 3.47
N ILE A 12 -5.20 -9.83 3.61
CA ILE A 12 -4.46 -10.40 2.50
C ILE A 12 -4.62 -11.91 2.59
N ARG A 13 -5.32 -12.47 1.60
CA ARG A 13 -5.43 -13.92 1.47
C ARG A 13 -4.28 -14.41 0.61
N ASN A 14 -3.39 -15.18 1.20
CA ASN A 14 -2.46 -16.02 0.47
C ASN A 14 -3.05 -17.43 0.35
N SER A 15 -2.58 -18.24 -0.61
CA SER A 15 -3.12 -19.58 -0.88
C SER A 15 -3.14 -20.52 0.33
N GLU A 16 -2.28 -20.28 1.32
CA GLU A 16 -2.14 -21.10 2.52
C GLU A 16 -2.41 -20.34 3.84
N THR A 17 -2.33 -19.01 3.85
CA THR A 17 -2.46 -18.20 5.07
C THR A 17 -3.21 -16.89 4.83
N THR A 18 -4.03 -16.51 5.81
CA THR A 18 -4.68 -15.19 5.80
C THR A 18 -3.88 -14.26 6.70
N ILE A 19 -3.25 -13.26 6.10
CA ILE A 19 -2.58 -12.19 6.83
C ILE A 19 -3.63 -11.12 7.13
N GLN A 20 -3.74 -10.77 8.41
CA GLN A 20 -4.53 -9.62 8.83
C GLN A 20 -3.60 -8.52 9.32
N ALA A 21 -3.82 -7.33 8.81
CA ALA A 21 -3.01 -6.16 9.12
C ALA A 21 -3.89 -4.94 9.35
N ARG A 22 -3.38 -3.98 10.11
CA ARG A 22 -4.04 -2.70 10.35
C ARG A 22 -3.23 -1.56 9.74
N VAL A 23 -3.90 -0.59 9.14
CA VAL A 23 -3.24 0.62 8.63
C VAL A 23 -2.80 1.50 9.80
N VAL A 24 -1.51 1.72 9.93
CA VAL A 24 -0.93 2.55 11.00
C VAL A 24 -0.63 3.97 10.51
N ASP A 25 -0.23 4.11 9.25
CA ASP A 25 0.12 5.39 8.65
C ASP A 25 -0.18 5.40 7.14
N MET A 26 -0.25 6.60 6.56
CA MET A 26 -0.40 6.79 5.12
C MET A 26 0.57 7.84 4.61
N GLN A 27 1.29 7.49 3.54
CA GLN A 27 2.30 8.36 2.97
C GLN A 27 2.22 8.40 1.44
N PHE A 28 2.61 9.54 0.88
CA PHE A 28 2.62 9.74 -0.56
C PHE A 28 4.03 9.64 -1.10
N ARG A 29 4.24 8.71 -2.04
CA ARG A 29 5.50 8.65 -2.77
C ARG A 29 5.42 9.55 -3.99
N ARG A 30 6.33 10.53 -4.07
CA ARG A 30 6.54 11.35 -5.26
C ARG A 30 7.64 10.74 -6.13
N PHE A 31 7.38 10.59 -7.42
CA PHE A 31 8.39 10.11 -8.38
C PHE A 31 8.16 10.72 -9.77
N ARG A 32 9.22 10.80 -10.58
CA ARG A 32 9.10 11.20 -11.99
C ARG A 32 8.80 9.97 -12.83
N ARG A 33 7.81 10.10 -13.72
CA ARG A 33 7.50 9.09 -14.73
C ARG A 33 7.56 9.73 -16.11
N SER A 34 8.29 9.12 -17.02
CA SER A 34 8.25 9.47 -18.43
C SER A 34 6.96 8.99 -19.06
N TRP A 35 6.43 9.74 -20.02
CA TRP A 35 5.38 9.29 -20.90
C TRP A 35 5.65 9.78 -22.31
N LYS A 36 5.26 8.98 -23.30
CA LYS A 36 5.30 9.39 -24.70
C LYS A 36 4.04 10.20 -25.00
N ASP A 37 4.22 11.43 -25.44
CA ASP A 37 3.12 12.26 -25.88
C ASP A 37 2.56 11.71 -27.20
N LYS A 38 1.24 11.51 -27.27
CA LYS A 38 0.60 10.96 -28.47
C LYS A 38 0.55 11.96 -29.62
N ALA A 39 0.53 13.26 -29.29
CA ALA A 39 0.46 14.33 -30.29
C ALA A 39 1.83 14.67 -30.88
N SER A 40 2.86 14.85 -30.05
CA SER A 40 4.21 15.22 -30.52
C SER A 40 5.18 14.06 -30.69
N GLY A 41 4.86 12.87 -30.18
CA GLY A 41 5.76 11.70 -30.19
C GLY A 41 6.95 11.80 -29.22
N GLU A 42 7.13 12.94 -28.54
CA GLU A 42 8.24 13.20 -27.64
C GLU A 42 8.05 12.52 -26.27
N THR A 43 9.17 12.24 -25.61
CA THR A 43 9.16 11.73 -24.23
C THR A 43 9.17 12.89 -23.24
N LYS A 44 8.05 13.09 -22.54
CA LYS A 44 7.90 14.13 -21.51
C LYS A 44 7.96 13.52 -20.11
N TRP A 45 8.33 14.33 -19.12
CA TRP A 45 8.52 13.90 -17.73
C TRP A 45 7.54 14.59 -16.78
N LYS A 46 6.81 13.84 -15.96
CA LYS A 46 5.87 14.41 -14.99
C LYS A 46 6.12 13.86 -13.61
N TRP A 47 5.91 14.72 -12.63
CA TRP A 47 5.80 14.33 -11.24
C TRP A 47 4.47 13.59 -11.06
N LYS A 48 4.56 12.40 -10.47
CA LYS A 48 3.41 11.64 -9.97
C LYS A 48 3.52 11.55 -8.45
N SER A 49 2.37 11.52 -7.81
CA SER A 49 2.23 11.23 -6.39
C SER A 49 1.29 10.03 -6.25
N VAL A 50 1.72 9.00 -5.52
CA VAL A 50 0.91 7.79 -5.29
C VAL A 50 0.76 7.57 -3.79
N PRO A 51 -0.47 7.36 -3.29
CA PRO A 51 -0.69 7.04 -1.89
C PRO A 51 -0.31 5.59 -1.58
N TYR A 52 0.41 5.41 -0.48
CA TYR A 52 0.75 4.13 0.11
C TYR A 52 0.27 4.09 1.56
N ALA A 53 -0.37 3.00 1.94
CA ALA A 53 -0.67 2.68 3.33
C ALA A 53 0.48 1.85 3.92
N ILE A 54 0.83 2.17 5.15
CA ILE A 54 1.77 1.41 5.98
C ILE A 54 0.92 0.57 6.93
N CYS A 55 1.03 -0.73 6.78
CA CYS A 55 0.22 -1.69 7.51
C CYS A 55 1.11 -2.50 8.46
N GLU A 56 0.59 -2.79 9.64
CA GLU A 56 1.22 -3.64 10.64
C GLU A 56 0.44 -4.95 10.75
N CYS A 57 1.12 -6.08 10.57
CA CYS A 57 0.56 -7.41 10.72
C CYS A 57 0.32 -7.74 12.19
N PHE A 58 -0.86 -8.29 12.48
CA PHE A 58 -1.19 -8.85 13.79
C PHE A 58 -1.60 -10.34 13.73
N LEU A 59 -1.94 -10.86 12.54
CA LEU A 59 -2.28 -12.27 12.35
C LEU A 59 -1.67 -12.80 11.03
N GLY A 60 -1.21 -14.06 11.02
CA GLY A 60 -0.73 -14.75 9.81
C GLY A 60 0.72 -14.47 9.41
N ALA A 61 1.38 -13.48 10.02
CA ALA A 61 2.81 -13.20 9.93
C ALA A 61 3.33 -12.85 11.34
N PRO A 62 4.66 -12.81 11.58
CA PRO A 62 5.19 -12.35 12.86
C PRO A 62 4.59 -11.00 13.25
N VAL A 63 4.02 -10.93 14.45
CA VAL A 63 3.36 -9.73 14.96
C VAL A 63 4.34 -8.57 14.97
N GLY A 64 3.92 -7.41 14.47
CA GLY A 64 4.78 -6.22 14.32
C GLY A 64 5.53 -6.16 12.98
N THR A 65 5.28 -7.09 12.06
CA THR A 65 5.78 -6.97 10.68
C THR A 65 5.07 -5.80 9.98
N GLU A 66 5.83 -4.78 9.60
CA GLU A 66 5.32 -3.64 8.85
C GLU A 66 5.57 -3.81 7.35
N PHE A 67 4.60 -3.42 6.54
CA PHE A 67 4.70 -3.47 5.09
C PHE A 67 3.88 -2.38 4.40
N LEU A 68 4.18 -2.12 3.13
CA LEU A 68 3.57 -1.05 2.35
C LEU A 68 2.59 -1.60 1.31
N ILE A 69 1.41 -0.99 1.21
CA ILE A 69 0.39 -1.32 0.22
C ILE A 69 0.01 -0.07 -0.57
N PRO A 70 0.08 -0.09 -1.92
CA PRO A 70 -0.49 0.98 -2.72
C PRO A 70 -2.00 0.99 -2.58
N GLY A 71 -2.57 2.11 -2.13
CA GLY A 71 -3.98 2.15 -1.77
C GLY A 71 -4.95 1.90 -2.92
N TYR A 72 -4.53 2.15 -4.16
CA TYR A 72 -5.34 1.89 -5.35
C TYR A 72 -5.50 0.41 -5.69
N LYS A 73 -4.65 -0.48 -5.13
CA LYS A 73 -4.75 -1.93 -5.37
C LYS A 73 -5.76 -2.60 -4.43
N LEU A 74 -6.24 -1.91 -3.40
CA LEU A 74 -7.21 -2.45 -2.45
C LEU A 74 -8.63 -2.26 -2.97
N LYS A 75 -9.42 -3.34 -2.90
CA LYS A 75 -10.86 -3.28 -3.17
C LYS A 75 -11.62 -3.21 -1.85
N ASN A 76 -12.61 -2.34 -1.79
CA ASN A 76 -13.53 -2.32 -0.66
C ASN A 76 -14.49 -3.51 -0.80
N GLU A 77 -14.49 -4.39 0.18
CA GLU A 77 -15.48 -5.44 0.36
C GLU A 77 -16.23 -5.17 1.66
N THR A 78 -17.54 -5.15 1.60
CA THR A 78 -18.36 -5.08 2.81
C THR A 78 -18.67 -6.50 3.24
N LYS A 79 -18.25 -6.90 4.44
CA LYS A 79 -18.63 -8.17 5.06
C LYS A 79 -19.15 -7.87 6.46
N ASP A 80 -20.33 -8.40 6.78
CA ASP A 80 -20.98 -8.26 8.09
C ASP A 80 -21.14 -6.80 8.58
N GLY A 81 -21.36 -5.85 7.65
CA GLY A 81 -21.55 -4.43 7.97
C GLY A 81 -20.26 -3.62 8.16
N GLU A 82 -19.09 -4.28 8.16
CA GLU A 82 -17.79 -3.63 8.22
C GLU A 82 -17.15 -3.50 6.82
N ASN A 83 -16.52 -2.35 6.57
CA ASN A 83 -15.76 -2.11 5.34
C ASN A 83 -14.37 -2.72 5.48
N LEU A 84 -14.07 -3.72 4.65
CA LEU A 84 -12.82 -4.46 4.64
C LEU A 84 -12.06 -4.15 3.35
N LEU A 85 -10.76 -3.95 3.47
CA LEU A 85 -9.90 -3.77 2.31
C LEU A 85 -9.23 -5.08 1.96
N VAL A 86 -9.68 -5.68 0.85
CA VAL A 86 -9.23 -7.00 0.43
C VAL A 86 -8.31 -6.88 -0.78
N LEU A 87 -7.18 -7.57 -0.70
CA LEU A 87 -6.22 -7.71 -1.78
C LEU A 87 -6.42 -9.09 -2.41
N ARG A 88 -7.19 -9.16 -3.51
CA ARG A 88 -7.65 -10.45 -4.08
C ARG A 88 -6.57 -11.25 -4.82
N ASP A 89 -5.67 -10.61 -5.59
CA ASP A 89 -4.91 -11.33 -6.64
C ASP A 89 -3.47 -10.85 -6.87
N GLN A 90 -2.86 -10.04 -6.00
CA GLN A 90 -1.48 -9.58 -6.22
C GLN A 90 -0.62 -9.63 -4.97
N TYR A 91 0.33 -10.56 -4.99
CA TYR A 91 1.46 -10.65 -4.07
C TYR A 91 1.91 -9.30 -3.51
N ALA A 92 1.99 -9.21 -2.18
CA ALA A 92 2.71 -8.15 -1.47
C ALA A 92 4.23 -8.11 -1.79
N ALA A 93 4.70 -9.00 -2.67
CA ALA A 93 6.12 -9.22 -3.00
C ALA A 93 6.75 -8.13 -3.89
N GLU A 94 5.98 -7.20 -4.47
CA GLU A 94 6.55 -6.16 -5.36
C GLU A 94 7.26 -5.01 -4.60
N PHE A 95 7.37 -5.06 -3.27
CA PHE A 95 7.79 -3.90 -2.47
C PHE A 95 9.13 -4.09 -1.74
N ASN A 96 10.11 -4.79 -2.31
CA ASN A 96 11.44 -4.96 -1.69
C ASN A 96 12.48 -3.91 -2.13
N GLY A 97 12.07 -2.67 -2.38
CA GLY A 97 12.97 -1.60 -2.83
C GLY A 97 13.54 -0.76 -1.69
N GLU A 98 14.71 -0.13 -1.87
CA GLU A 98 15.33 0.74 -0.85
C GLU A 98 14.42 1.90 -0.40
N TRP A 99 13.61 2.43 -1.31
CA TRP A 99 12.64 3.48 -1.02
C TRP A 99 11.52 3.02 -0.06
N VAL A 100 11.20 1.72 -0.03
CA VAL A 100 10.23 1.12 0.89
C VAL A 100 10.78 1.16 2.30
N LYS A 101 12.06 0.75 2.47
CA LYS A 101 12.76 0.85 3.75
C LYS A 101 12.77 2.29 4.25
N LYS A 102 13.09 3.26 3.39
CA LYS A 102 13.06 4.69 3.75
C LYS A 102 11.69 5.15 4.24
N MET A 103 10.61 4.79 3.54
CA MET A 103 9.24 5.16 3.96
C MET A 103 8.83 4.49 5.28
N LEU A 104 9.21 3.23 5.50
CA LEU A 104 8.96 2.56 6.77
C LEU A 104 9.72 3.24 7.91
N THR A 105 11.00 3.58 7.71
CA THR A 105 11.80 4.31 8.70
C THR A 105 11.23 5.69 8.99
N GLU A 106 10.90 6.49 7.96
CA GLU A 106 10.29 7.82 8.11
C GLU A 106 8.95 7.74 8.85
N SER A 107 8.18 6.67 8.64
CA SER A 107 6.94 6.44 9.37
C SER A 107 7.17 6.05 10.82
N LYS A 108 8.19 5.24 11.12
CA LYS A 108 8.58 4.92 12.50
C LYS A 108 9.03 6.17 13.25
N GLU A 109 9.85 7.02 12.62
CA GLU A 109 10.31 8.28 13.21
C GLU A 109 9.16 9.27 13.47
N LYS A 110 8.13 9.31 12.62
CA LYS A 110 6.94 10.14 12.86
C LYS A 110 6.01 9.60 13.96
N ARG A 111 6.12 8.31 14.28
CA ARG A 111 5.26 7.62 15.24
C ARG A 111 5.92 7.45 16.63
N ALA A 112 7.24 7.58 16.71
CA ALA A 112 8.02 7.62 17.95
C ALA A 112 7.92 8.98 18.64
#